data_AF-A0A410JU47-F1
#
_entry.id   AF-A0A410JU47-F1
#
_cell.length_a   1.000
_cell.length_b   1.000
_cell.length_c   1.000
_cell.angle_alpha   90.00
_cell.angle_beta   90.00
_cell.angle_gamma   90.00
#
_symmetry.space_group_name_H-M   'P 1'
#
loop_
_entity.id
_entity.type
_entity.pdbx_description
1 polymer ?
#
loop_
_entity_poly.entity_id
_entity_poly.type
_entity_poly.pdbx_seq_one_letter_code
_entity_poly.pdbx_strand_id
1 'polypeptide(L)'
;MEMNYKIIGEGKPVVLLHGFLENHKMWIPIAEAIPGYKFIIPDLLGHGKTRSEDEVNTMEDQARNLVNLLKDLEVSSATFIGHSMGATLQW
;
A
#
# COMPACT_ATOMS: atom_id res chain seq x y z
N MET A 1 14.41 2.30 -2.97
CA MET A 1 14.06 2.40 -1.54
C MET A 1 13.14 1.24 -1.23
N GLU A 2 13.35 0.52 -0.14
CA GLU A 2 12.56 -0.68 0.19
C GLU A 2 11.29 -0.25 0.95
N MET A 3 10.11 -0.47 0.35
CA MET A 3 8.84 -0.26 1.03
C MET A 3 8.58 -1.42 1.98
N ASN A 4 8.16 -1.13 3.22
CA ASN A 4 7.59 -2.15 4.08
C ASN A 4 6.17 -2.47 3.60
N TYR A 5 5.83 -3.75 3.53
CA TYR A 5 4.48 -4.20 3.18
C TYR A 5 4.13 -5.52 3.87
N LYS A 6 2.85 -5.83 3.89
CA LYS A 6 2.31 -7.15 4.26
C LYS A 6 1.54 -7.75 3.09
N ILE A 7 1.63 -9.06 2.97
CA ILE A 7 0.75 -9.85 2.10
C ILE A 7 -0.10 -10.75 2.97
N ILE A 8 -1.42 -10.73 2.78
CA ILE A 8 -2.37 -11.59 3.47
C ILE A 8 -3.28 -12.25 2.46
N GLY A 9 -3.47 -13.56 2.59
CA GLY A 9 -4.34 -14.35 1.73
C GLY A 9 -3.76 -14.64 0.35
N GLU A 10 -4.59 -15.28 -0.47
CA GLU A 10 -4.30 -15.73 -1.82
C GLU A 10 -5.49 -15.44 -2.74
N GLY A 11 -5.24 -15.35 -4.04
CA GLY A 11 -6.26 -15.08 -5.05
C GLY A 11 -6.06 -13.75 -5.75
N LYS A 12 -7.16 -13.04 -6.04
CA LYS A 12 -7.10 -11.78 -6.82
C LYS A 12 -6.38 -10.68 -6.02
N PRO A 13 -5.41 -9.97 -6.62
CA PRO A 13 -4.64 -8.94 -5.91
C PRO A 13 -5.49 -7.70 -5.58
N VAL A 14 -5.41 -7.26 -4.33
CA VAL A 14 -6.04 -6.04 -3.83
C VAL A 14 -5.01 -5.23 -3.06
N VAL A 15 -4.81 -3.97 -3.42
CA VAL A 15 -3.88 -3.06 -2.74
C VAL A 15 -4.67 -2.18 -1.76
N LEU A 16 -4.25 -2.20 -0.49
CA LEU A 16 -4.90 -1.45 0.59
C LEU A 16 -4.03 -0.26 1.00
N LEU A 17 -4.49 0.96 0.71
CA LEU A 17 -3.73 2.21 0.93
C LEU A 17 -4.25 2.95 2.16
N HIS A 18 -3.40 3.09 3.17
CA HIS A 18 -3.73 3.83 4.40
C HIS A 18 -3.70 5.35 4.19
N GLY A 19 -4.27 6.10 5.14
CA GLY A 19 -4.29 7.56 5.16
C GLY A 19 -3.05 8.18 5.80
N PHE A 20 -3.06 9.51 5.92
CA PHE A 20 -1.97 10.26 6.53
C PHE A 20 -1.87 9.96 8.04
N LEU A 21 -0.65 9.83 8.57
CA LEU A 21 -0.35 9.40 9.95
C LEU A 21 -0.78 7.98 10.33
N GLU A 22 -1.28 7.19 9.36
CA GLU A 22 -1.62 5.78 9.53
C GLU A 22 -0.49 4.87 9.03
N ASN A 23 -0.71 3.56 9.07
CA ASN A 23 0.21 2.55 8.53
C ASN A 23 -0.57 1.26 8.19
N HIS A 24 0.11 0.27 7.61
CA HIS A 24 -0.46 -1.01 7.15
C HIS A 24 -1.30 -1.74 8.22
N LYS A 25 -1.06 -1.54 9.52
CA LYS A 25 -1.74 -2.28 10.59
C LYS A 25 -3.25 -2.05 10.62
N MET A 26 -3.72 -0.88 10.17
CA MET A 26 -5.16 -0.57 10.16
C MET A 26 -5.98 -1.54 9.29
N TRP A 27 -5.35 -2.10 8.27
CA TRP A 27 -6.00 -2.97 7.29
C TRP A 27 -5.98 -4.44 7.68
N ILE A 28 -5.15 -4.83 8.65
CA ILE A 28 -4.96 -6.24 9.03
C ILE A 28 -6.28 -6.91 9.42
N PRO A 29 -7.15 -6.32 10.28
CA PRO A 29 -8.40 -6.97 10.65
C PRO A 29 -9.34 -7.19 9.46
N ILE A 30 -9.33 -6.27 8.48
CA ILE A 30 -10.16 -6.37 7.27
C ILE A 30 -9.61 -7.46 6.35
N ALA A 31 -8.29 -7.49 6.14
CA ALA A 31 -7.64 -8.47 5.29
C ALA A 31 -7.76 -9.91 5.83
N GLU A 32 -7.73 -10.08 7.15
CA GLU A 32 -7.93 -11.39 7.80
C GLU A 32 -9.40 -11.86 7.75
N ALA A 33 -10.36 -10.93 7.73
CA ALA A 33 -11.79 -11.25 7.73
C ALA A 33 -12.36 -11.62 6.36
N ILE A 34 -11.68 -11.27 5.26
CA ILE A 34 -12.21 -11.40 3.89
C ILE A 34 -11.35 -12.40 3.08
N PRO A 35 -11.78 -13.66 2.91
CA PRO A 35 -11.02 -14.64 2.14
C PRO A 35 -11.15 -14.42 0.62
N GLY A 36 -10.30 -15.10 -0.16
CA GLY A 36 -10.36 -15.15 -1.64
C GLY A 36 -9.61 -14.04 -2.37
N TYR A 37 -8.91 -13.19 -1.63
CA TYR A 37 -8.08 -12.11 -2.17
C TYR A 37 -6.65 -12.19 -1.62
N LYS A 38 -5.70 -11.77 -2.45
CA LYS A 38 -4.32 -11.52 -2.04
C LYS A 38 -4.20 -10.03 -1.72
N PHE A 39 -4.29 -9.67 -0.44
CA PHE A 39 -4.13 -8.28 -0.01
C PHE A 39 -2.66 -7.90 0.05
N ILE A 40 -2.32 -6.79 -0.61
CA ILE A 40 -1.01 -6.15 -0.57
C ILE A 40 -1.18 -4.86 0.22
N ILE A 41 -0.51 -4.78 1.37
CA ILE A 41 -0.77 -3.75 2.37
C ILE A 41 0.54 -3.01 2.63
N PRO A 42 0.89 -1.99 1.82
CA PRO A 42 2.10 -1.21 2.00
C PRO A 42 1.99 -0.23 3.17
N ASP A 43 3.15 0.09 3.74
CA ASP A 43 3.38 1.37 4.40
C ASP A 43 3.80 2.38 3.33
N LEU A 44 3.01 3.44 3.15
CA LEU A 44 3.30 4.53 2.23
C LEU A 44 4.59 5.26 2.63
N LEU A 45 5.21 5.94 1.66
CA LEU A 45 6.48 6.63 1.85
C LEU A 45 6.42 7.59 3.04
N GLY A 46 7.40 7.49 3.95
CA GLY A 46 7.48 8.28 5.18
C GLY A 46 6.56 7.81 6.32
N HIS A 47 5.85 6.69 6.15
CA HIS A 47 4.91 6.17 7.15
C HIS A 47 5.31 4.77 7.63
N GLY A 48 4.84 4.40 8.83
CA GLY A 48 5.08 3.08 9.41
C GLY A 48 6.56 2.72 9.44
N LYS A 49 6.95 1.68 8.71
CA LYS A 49 8.34 1.24 8.56
C LYS A 49 9.00 1.65 7.24
N THR A 50 8.27 2.28 6.33
CA THR A 50 8.83 2.83 5.08
C THR A 50 9.43 4.19 5.37
N ARG A 51 10.77 4.26 5.42
CA ARG A 51 11.47 5.53 5.61
C ARG A 51 11.44 6.36 4.33
N SER A 52 11.52 7.68 4.48
CA SER A 52 11.91 8.59 3.41
C SER A 52 13.08 9.43 3.90
N GLU A 53 14.05 9.69 3.04
CA GLU A 53 15.16 10.61 3.30
C GLU A 53 14.80 12.05 2.90
N ASP A 54 13.73 12.21 2.12
CA ASP A 54 13.25 13.51 1.65
C ASP A 54 12.36 14.18 2.71
N GLU A 55 12.54 15.50 2.88
CA GLU A 55 11.69 16.32 3.76
C GLU A 55 10.25 16.42 3.25
N VAL A 56 10.05 16.30 1.93
CA VAL A 56 8.75 16.41 1.26
C VAL A 56 8.54 15.17 0.41
N ASN A 57 7.42 14.47 0.64
CA ASN A 57 6.99 13.32 -0.15
C ASN A 57 5.74 13.71 -0.94
N THR A 58 5.89 13.97 -2.24
CA THR A 58 4.75 14.35 -3.09
C THR A 58 3.83 13.15 -3.36
N MET A 59 2.60 13.40 -3.82
CA MET A 59 1.69 12.31 -4.20
C MET A 59 2.25 11.50 -5.38
N GLU A 60 3.00 12.16 -6.26
CA GLU A 60 3.72 11.53 -7.36
C GLU A 60 4.83 10.59 -6.86
N ASP A 61 5.55 10.97 -5.79
CA ASP A 61 6.58 10.11 -5.19
C ASP A 61 5.96 8.88 -4.50
N GLN A 62 4.82 9.07 -3.84
CA GLN A 62 4.02 7.98 -3.29
C GLN A 62 3.60 7.00 -4.41
N ALA A 63 3.06 7.51 -5.50
CA ALA A 63 2.59 6.71 -6.62
C ALA A 63 3.75 5.96 -7.30
N ARG A 64 4.88 6.63 -7.50
CA ARG A 64 6.08 6.04 -8.11
C ARG A 64 6.64 4.88 -7.27
N ASN A 65 6.72 5.05 -5.95
CA ASN A 65 7.17 4.01 -5.05
C ASN A 65 6.19 2.83 -5.01
N LEU A 66 4.89 3.10 -4.98
CA LEU A 66 3.85 2.07 -5.05
C LEU A 66 3.95 1.27 -6.36
N VAL A 67 4.13 1.94 -7.50
CA VAL A 67 4.32 1.28 -8.81
C VAL A 67 5.58 0.40 -8.81
N ASN A 68 6.68 0.86 -8.21
CA ASN A 68 7.90 0.07 -8.10
C ASN A 68 7.68 -1.18 -7.24
N LEU A 69 7.02 -1.04 -6.08
CA LEU A 69 6.65 -2.18 -5.25
C LEU A 69 5.81 -3.20 -6.02
N LEU A 70 4.81 -2.76 -6.78
CA LEU A 70 3.96 -3.68 -7.56
C LEU A 70 4.73 -4.36 -8.70
N LYS A 71 5.70 -3.68 -9.32
CA LYS A 71 6.61 -4.29 -10.30
C LYS A 71 7.47 -5.36 -9.67
N ASP A 72 8.07 -5.08 -8.50
CA ASP A 72 8.92 -6.05 -7.78
C ASP A 72 8.11 -7.28 -7.31
N LEU A 73 6.82 -7.10 -7.04
CA LEU A 73 5.89 -8.17 -6.71
C LEU A 73 5.27 -8.88 -7.93
N GLU A 74 5.66 -8.48 -9.14
CA GLU A 74 5.14 -8.98 -10.43
C GLU A 74 3.61 -8.85 -10.55
N VAL A 75 3.03 -7.79 -9.98
CA VAL A 75 1.60 -7.49 -10.01
C VAL A 75 1.31 -6.50 -11.14
N SER A 76 0.79 -7.01 -12.25
CA SER A 76 0.45 -6.21 -13.44
C SER A 76 -0.90 -5.50 -13.35
N SER A 77 -1.80 -5.98 -12.48
CA SER A 77 -3.13 -5.41 -12.26
C SER A 77 -3.60 -5.74 -10.85
N ALA A 78 -4.29 -4.81 -10.20
CA ALA A 78 -4.89 -4.99 -8.88
C ALA A 78 -6.12 -4.10 -8.71
N THR A 79 -7.01 -4.49 -7.80
CA THR A 79 -8.04 -3.59 -7.27
C THR A 79 -7.41 -2.72 -6.18
N PHE A 80 -7.75 -1.43 -6.14
CA PHE A 80 -7.26 -0.52 -5.11
C PHE A 80 -8.40 -0.14 -4.16
N ILE A 81 -8.08 -0.12 -2.86
CA ILE A 81 -8.93 0.43 -1.81
C ILE A 81 -8.08 1.39 -1.01
N GLY A 82 -8.43 2.67 -1.05
CA GLY A 82 -7.75 3.71 -0.29
C GLY A 82 -8.61 4.34 0.79
N HIS A 83 -7.97 4.75 1.89
CA HIS A 83 -8.56 5.57 2.94
C HIS A 83 -7.91 6.97 2.96
N SER A 84 -8.71 8.03 2.98
CA SER A 84 -8.23 9.42 3.12
C SER A 84 -7.15 9.78 2.07
N MET A 85 -5.91 10.09 2.49
CA MET A 85 -4.76 10.29 1.59
C MET A 85 -4.55 9.10 0.63
N GLY A 86 -4.68 7.87 1.11
CA GLY A 86 -4.58 6.67 0.29
C GLY A 86 -5.69 6.57 -0.76
N ALA A 87 -6.87 7.14 -0.48
CA ALA A 87 -7.92 7.27 -1.50
C ALA A 87 -7.52 8.29 -2.56
N THR A 88 -6.91 9.42 -2.18
CA THR A 88 -6.42 10.42 -3.15
C THR A 88 -5.29 9.86 -4.02
N LEU A 89 -4.43 9.01 -3.46
CA LEU A 89 -3.30 8.40 -4.17
C LEU A 89 -3.72 7.46 -5.32
N GLN A 90 -4.91 6.87 -5.23
CA GLN A 90 -5.38 5.90 -6.24
C GLN A 90 -6.01 6.56 -7.48
N TRP A 91 -6.36 7.85 -7.41
CA TRP A 91 -6.99 8.62 -8.50
C TRP A 91 -5.94 9.25 -9.42
#